data_AF-A0A497HC51-F1
#
_entry.id   AF-A0A497HC51-F1
#
_cell.length_a   1.000
_cell.length_b   1.000
_cell.length_c   1.000
_cell.angle_alpha   90.00
_cell.angle_beta   90.00
_cell.angle_gamma   90.00
#
_symmetry.space_group_name_H-M   'P 1'
#
loop_
_entity.id
_entity.type
_entity.pdbx_description
1 polymer ?
#
loop_
_entity_poly.entity_id
_entity_poly.type
_entity_poly.pdbx_seq_one_letter_code
_entity_poly.pdbx_strand_id
1 'polypeptide(L)'
;MQEKFKQQMKAYRKKRMKVDNTPFLPPDGEVWVMDSLNPTEKIKVEVLKTKTKQHREIIVNLACPVCGNPMEWDSRWEAFICTKHGKKAIYEIVEKD
;
A
#
# COMPACT_ATOMS: atom_id res chain seq x y z
N MET A 1 28.11 -0.50 6.15
CA MET A 1 26.80 0.20 6.17
C MET A 1 25.81 -0.40 5.16
N GLN A 2 26.20 -0.65 3.91
CA GLN A 2 25.33 -1.27 2.88
C GLN A 2 24.92 -2.73 3.16
N GLU A 3 25.74 -3.53 3.83
CA GLU A 3 25.38 -4.94 4.14
C GLU A 3 24.26 -5.06 5.16
N LYS A 4 24.24 -4.21 6.20
CA LYS A 4 23.12 -4.13 7.14
C LYS A 4 21.83 -3.73 6.43
N PHE A 5 21.89 -2.75 5.52
CA PHE A 5 20.74 -2.35 4.70
C PHE A 5 20.25 -3.49 3.80
N LYS A 6 21.16 -4.22 3.14
CA LYS A 6 20.81 -5.39 2.32
C LYS A 6 20.15 -6.50 3.16
N GLN A 7 20.65 -6.76 4.38
CA GLN A 7 20.06 -7.76 5.28
C GLN A 7 18.69 -7.32 5.78
N GLN A 8 18.50 -6.05 6.13
CA GLN A 8 17.20 -5.48 6.50
C GLN A 8 16.20 -5.57 5.35
N MET A 9 16.60 -5.19 4.13
CA MET A 9 15.75 -5.30 2.94
C MET A 9 15.42 -6.75 2.60
N LYS A 10 16.34 -7.70 2.84
CA LYS A 10 16.08 -9.14 2.67
C LYS A 10 15.10 -9.66 3.71
N ALA A 11 15.23 -9.25 4.97
CA ALA A 11 14.30 -9.60 6.05
C ALA A 11 12.91 -9.02 5.81
N TYR A 12 12.83 -7.76 5.38
CA TYR A 12 11.60 -7.09 4.99
C TYR A 12 10.91 -7.80 3.82
N ARG A 13 11.62 -8.09 2.72
CA ARG A 13 11.10 -8.89 1.60
C ARG A 13 10.62 -10.28 2.03
N LYS A 14 11.37 -10.96 2.90
CA LYS A 14 11.01 -12.30 3.42
C LYS A 14 9.79 -12.26 4.35
N LYS A 15 9.58 -11.14 5.07
CA LYS A 15 8.36 -10.89 5.85
C LYS A 15 7.16 -10.65 4.92
N ARG A 16 7.33 -9.85 3.85
CA ARG A 16 6.28 -9.60 2.85
C ARG A 16 5.83 -10.86 2.11
N MET A 17 6.77 -11.72 1.72
CA MET A 17 6.47 -13.01 1.04
C MET A 17 5.69 -14.02 1.89
N LYS A 18 5.55 -13.82 3.21
CA LYS A 18 4.82 -14.73 4.11
C LYS A 18 3.36 -14.33 4.33
N VAL A 19 2.96 -13.12 3.92
CA VAL A 19 1.62 -12.58 4.19
C VAL A 19 0.98 -12.26 2.85
N ASP A 20 -0.20 -12.82 2.60
CA ASP A 20 -1.02 -12.42 1.46
C ASP A 20 -1.40 -10.95 1.63
N ASN A 21 -0.70 -10.06 0.92
CA ASN A 21 -0.92 -8.62 0.96
C ASN A 21 -2.03 -8.19 -0.02
N THR A 22 -2.92 -9.10 -0.42
CA THR A 22 -4.13 -8.74 -1.17
C THR A 22 -4.83 -7.59 -0.43
N PRO A 23 -5.15 -6.47 -1.11
CA PRO A 23 -5.68 -5.28 -0.45
C PRO A 23 -7.16 -5.46 -0.14
N PHE A 24 -7.48 -6.36 0.79
CA PHE A 24 -8.84 -6.57 1.25
C PHE A 24 -9.35 -5.29 1.91
N LEU A 25 -10.62 -4.97 1.66
CA LEU A 25 -11.25 -3.87 2.38
C LEU A 25 -11.37 -4.27 3.86
N PRO A 26 -10.85 -3.45 4.79
CA PRO A 26 -11.05 -3.66 6.23
C PRO A 26 -12.54 -3.62 6.62
N PRO A 27 -12.97 -4.32 7.68
CA PRO A 27 -14.37 -4.33 8.11
C PRO A 27 -14.90 -2.96 8.54
N ASP A 28 -14.02 -2.09 9.03
CA ASP A 28 -14.34 -0.71 9.42
C ASP A 28 -14.36 0.27 8.23
N GLY A 29 -13.92 -0.18 7.05
CA GLY A 29 -13.81 0.63 5.84
C GLY A 29 -12.70 1.69 5.89
N GLU A 30 -11.93 1.77 6.99
CA GLU A 30 -10.84 2.73 7.12
C GLU A 30 -9.54 2.16 6.55
N VAL A 31 -9.01 2.78 5.51
CA VAL A 31 -7.73 2.37 4.92
C VAL A 31 -6.66 3.37 5.28
N TRP A 32 -5.60 2.85 5.89
CA TRP A 32 -4.40 3.60 6.22
C TRP A 32 -3.27 3.14 5.32
N VAL A 33 -2.49 4.09 4.82
CA VAL A 33 -1.32 3.82 4.00
C VAL A 33 -0.09 4.51 4.53
N MET A 34 1.08 3.99 4.18
CA MET A 34 2.36 4.60 4.49
C MET A 34 3.23 4.63 3.23
N ASP A 35 3.98 5.71 3.05
CA ASP A 35 4.91 5.84 1.92
C ASP A 35 6.07 4.85 2.10
N SER A 36 6.22 3.91 1.16
CA SER A 36 7.28 2.90 1.18
C SER A 36 8.68 3.50 1.03
N LEU A 37 8.80 4.67 0.39
CA LEU A 37 10.07 5.36 0.18
C LEU A 37 10.45 6.23 1.36
N ASN A 38 9.47 6.73 2.12
CA ASN A 38 9.68 7.53 3.31
C ASN A 38 8.62 7.21 4.40
N PRO A 39 8.83 6.15 5.20
CA PRO A 39 7.84 5.66 6.15
C PRO A 39 7.84 6.49 7.44
N THR A 40 7.51 7.77 7.34
CA THR A 40 7.48 8.70 8.47
C THR A 40 6.13 8.70 9.18
N GLU A 41 5.04 8.61 8.42
CA GLU A 41 3.68 8.77 8.94
C GLU A 41 2.69 7.82 8.26
N LYS A 42 1.69 7.38 9.03
CA LYS A 42 0.52 6.68 8.51
C LYS A 42 -0.51 7.71 8.08
N ILE A 43 -1.05 7.55 6.89
CA ILE A 43 -1.96 8.50 6.27
C ILE A 43 -3.28 7.79 5.99
N LYS A 44 -4.39 8.32 6.53
CA LYS A 44 -5.73 7.84 6.18
C LYS A 44 -6.05 8.23 4.74
N VAL A 45 -6.51 7.29 3.94
CA VAL A 45 -6.88 7.52 2.54
C VAL A 45 -8.28 7.01 2.25
N GLU A 46 -8.92 7.63 1.26
CA GLU A 46 -10.26 7.27 0.82
C GLU A 46 -10.21 6.11 -0.18
N VAL A 47 -11.15 5.18 -0.04
CA VAL A 47 -11.34 4.10 -1.01
C VAL A 47 -12.22 4.62 -2.14
N LEU A 48 -11.64 4.71 -3.34
CA LEU A 48 -12.35 5.21 -4.52
C LEU A 48 -13.10 4.10 -5.25
N LYS A 49 -12.56 2.88 -5.22
CA LYS A 49 -13.15 1.74 -5.93
C LYS A 49 -12.80 0.43 -5.25
N THR A 50 -13.82 -0.39 -5.04
CA THR A 50 -13.68 -1.79 -4.63
C THR A 50 -14.20 -2.74 -5.71
N LYS A 51 -13.85 -4.02 -5.61
CA LYS A 51 -14.48 -5.10 -6.36
C LYS A 51 -14.57 -6.35 -5.50
N THR A 52 -15.56 -7.20 -5.76
CA THR A 52 -15.66 -8.49 -5.09
C THR A 52 -14.79 -9.52 -5.80
N LYS A 53 -13.92 -10.21 -5.06
CA LYS A 53 -13.11 -11.34 -5.52
C LYS A 53 -13.23 -12.47 -4.50
N GLN A 54 -13.71 -13.64 -4.92
CA GLN A 54 -13.86 -14.83 -4.07
C GLN A 54 -14.60 -14.53 -2.75
N HIS A 55 -15.80 -13.94 -2.85
CA HIS A 55 -16.64 -13.54 -1.72
C HIS A 55 -16.06 -12.48 -0.76
N ARG A 56 -14.91 -11.87 -1.09
CA ARG A 56 -14.31 -10.78 -0.31
C ARG A 56 -14.22 -9.50 -1.13
N GLU A 57 -14.43 -8.36 -0.49
CA GLU A 57 -14.18 -7.07 -1.12
C GLU A 57 -12.69 -6.75 -1.11
N ILE A 58 -12.17 -6.37 -2.27
CA ILE A 58 -10.81 -5.91 -2.45
C ILE A 58 -10.81 -4.49 -3.00
N ILE A 59 -9.86 -3.71 -2.52
CA ILE A 59 -9.63 -2.33 -2.94
C ILE A 59 -8.93 -2.36 -4.31
N VAL A 60 -9.51 -1.67 -5.27
CA VAL A 60 -8.93 -1.50 -6.62
C VAL A 60 -8.22 -0.16 -6.73
N ASN A 61 -8.83 0.89 -6.16
CA ASN A 61 -8.28 2.24 -6.19
C ASN A 61 -8.40 2.91 -4.83
N LEU A 62 -7.33 3.62 -4.45
CA LEU A 62 -7.29 4.54 -3.32
C LEU A 62 -7.07 5.97 -3.81
N ALA A 63 -7.57 6.96 -3.07
CA ALA A 63 -7.24 8.35 -3.33
C ALA A 63 -5.81 8.63 -2.90
N CYS A 64 -5.02 9.23 -3.80
CA CYS A 64 -3.66 9.64 -3.48
C CYS A 64 -3.68 10.74 -2.41
N PRO A 65 -2.96 10.58 -1.28
CA PRO A 65 -2.98 11.58 -0.21
C PRO A 65 -2.38 12.94 -0.61
N VAL A 66 -1.57 12.97 -1.68
CA VAL A 66 -0.90 14.18 -2.16
C VAL A 66 -1.74 14.95 -3.20
N CYS A 67 -2.43 14.25 -4.10
CA CYS A 67 -3.07 14.89 -5.25
C CYS A 67 -4.53 14.47 -5.49
N GLY A 68 -5.10 13.61 -4.64
CA GLY A 68 -6.48 13.11 -4.76
C GLY A 68 -6.73 12.15 -5.94
N ASN A 69 -5.79 12.02 -6.88
CA ASN A 69 -5.95 11.13 -8.02
C ASN A 69 -6.03 9.65 -7.61
N PRO A 70 -6.73 8.81 -8.38
CA PRO A 70 -6.75 7.37 -8.13
C PRO A 70 -5.36 6.77 -8.22
N MET A 71 -4.99 6.03 -7.19
CA MET A 71 -3.83 5.14 -7.16
C MET A 71 -4.26 3.74 -7.55
N GLU A 72 -3.39 3.03 -8.24
CA GLU A 72 -3.65 1.66 -8.70
C GLU A 72 -2.84 0.65 -7.89
N TRP A 73 -3.46 -0.47 -7.57
CA TRP A 73 -2.76 -1.58 -6.94
C TRP A 73 -1.79 -2.24 -7.93
N ASP A 74 -0.50 -2.27 -7.57
CA ASP A 74 0.52 -3.01 -8.28
C ASP A 74 0.88 -4.28 -7.50
N SER A 75 0.57 -5.45 -8.07
CA SER A 75 0.80 -6.74 -7.43
C SER A 75 2.28 -7.13 -7.32
N ARG A 76 3.18 -6.50 -8.07
CA ARG A 76 4.63 -6.75 -7.96
C ARG A 76 5.22 -6.00 -6.76
N TRP A 77 4.69 -4.82 -6.48
CA TRP A 77 5.07 -4.02 -5.32
C TRP A 77 4.21 -4.31 -4.09
N GLU A 78 3.07 -4.97 -4.30
CA GLU A 78 2.03 -5.19 -3.30
C GLU A 78 1.67 -3.85 -2.63
N ALA A 79 1.49 -2.81 -3.44
CA ALA A 79 1.31 -1.44 -3.00
C ALA A 79 0.46 -0.65 -3.99
N PHE A 80 -0.12 0.46 -3.53
CA PHE A 80 -0.79 1.43 -4.37
C PHE A 80 0.21 2.43 -4.93
N ILE A 81 0.21 2.59 -6.25
CA ILE A 81 1.14 3.47 -6.94
C ILE A 81 0.38 4.68 -7.47
N CYS A 82 0.90 5.87 -7.19
CA CYS A 82 0.49 7.08 -7.88
C CYS A 82 1.56 7.49 -8.89
N THR A 83 1.14 7.71 -10.14
CA THR A 83 1.98 8.21 -11.23
C THR A 83 1.57 9.61 -11.70
N LYS A 84 0.52 10.19 -11.09
CA LYS A 84 -0.11 11.43 -11.54
C LYS A 84 0.46 12.69 -10.89
N HIS A 85 0.94 12.60 -9.64
CA HIS A 85 1.78 13.67 -9.11
C HIS A 85 3.19 13.50 -9.70
N GLY A 86 3.93 14.59 -9.91
CA GLY A 86 5.19 14.60 -10.68
C GLY A 86 6.33 13.69 -10.17
N LYS A 87 6.10 12.84 -9.17
CA LYS A 87 6.99 11.81 -8.66
C LYS A 87 6.22 10.50 -8.53
N LYS A 88 6.89 9.36 -8.70
CA LYS A 88 6.28 8.06 -8.41
C LYS A 88 6.22 7.87 -6.90
N ALA A 89 5.02 7.80 -6.33
CA ALA A 89 4.84 7.39 -4.93
C ALA A 89 4.30 5.97 -4.86
N ILE A 90 4.75 5.26 -3.82
CA ILE A 90 4.41 3.86 -3.56
C ILE A 90 3.89 3.83 -2.13
N TYR A 91 2.63 3.46 -1.97
CA TYR A 91 1.93 3.46 -0.71
C TYR A 91 1.51 2.05 -0.33
N GLU A 92 1.98 1.58 0.81
CA GLU A 92 1.58 0.28 1.36
C GLU A 92 0.40 0.46 2.31
N ILE A 93 -0.55 -0.47 2.26
CA ILE A 93 -1.58 -0.55 3.29
C ILE A 93 -0.92 -0.97 4.59
N VAL A 94 -1.24 -0.26 5.66
CA VAL A 94 -0.78 -0.57 7.01
C VAL A 94 -1.94 -0.62 7.99
N GLU A 95 -1.74 -1.34 9.08
CA GLU A 95 -2.69 -1.35 10.19
C GLU A 95 -2.73 0.04 10.84
N LYS A 96 -3.89 0.39 11.39
CA LYS A 96 -4.13 1.65 12.08
C LYS A 96 -3.17 1.84 13.27
N ASP A 97 -2.82 0.74 13.97
CA ASP A 97 -2.04 0.72 15.22
C ASP A 97 -0.52 0.62 15.03
#